data_AF-A0AAF0QI88-F1
#
_entry.id   AF-A0AAF0QI88-F1
#
_cell.length_a   1.000
_cell.length_b   1.000
_cell.length_c   1.000
_cell.angle_alpha   90.00
_cell.angle_beta   90.00
_cell.angle_gamma   90.00
#
_symmetry.space_group_name_H-M   'P 1'
#
loop_
_entity.id
_entity.type
_entity.pdbx_description
1 polymer ?
#
loop_
_entity_poly.entity_id
_entity_poly.type
_entity_poly.pdbx_seq_one_letter_code
_entity_poly.pdbx_strand_id
1 'polypeptide(L)'
;MVNSSAGLVIDENEDINIKFAARRYVSICNVSTVWKIEDGIVTTGGIKGGSENGTSTSLFTIQKYEDAYALQYCPRATGCSFICPRLLCGYIGILPAENGSRHLAVNRPVFKIVFRKA
;
A
#
# COMPACT_ATOMS: atom_id res chain seq x y z
N MET A 1 -14.78 -5.00 -7.20
CA MET A 1 -15.16 -3.58 -7.02
C MET A 1 -14.96 -3.22 -5.56
N VAL A 2 -14.09 -2.25 -5.28
CA VAL A 2 -13.78 -1.79 -3.92
C VAL A 2 -14.14 -0.31 -3.84
N ASN A 3 -14.97 0.08 -2.87
CA ASN A 3 -15.50 1.45 -2.80
C ASN A 3 -14.52 2.42 -2.13
N SER A 4 -14.29 3.58 -2.74
CA SER A 4 -13.49 4.69 -2.18
C SER A 4 -14.32 5.68 -1.35
N SER A 5 -13.64 6.56 -0.61
CA SER A 5 -14.26 7.61 0.22
C SER A 5 -14.97 8.72 -0.56
N ALA A 6 -14.91 8.74 -1.90
CA ALA A 6 -15.50 9.77 -2.76
C ALA A 6 -16.63 9.24 -3.66
N GLY A 7 -17.08 7.99 -3.46
CA GLY A 7 -18.00 7.35 -4.42
C GLY A 7 -17.34 6.96 -5.75
N LEU A 8 -16.01 7.09 -5.83
CA LEU A 8 -15.20 6.62 -6.95
C LEU A 8 -15.04 5.09 -6.88
N VAL A 9 -15.10 4.44 -8.03
CA VAL A 9 -14.67 3.05 -8.22
C VAL A 9 -13.15 3.00 -8.03
N ILE A 10 -12.67 2.03 -7.25
CA ILE A 10 -11.24 1.69 -7.23
C ILE A 10 -11.05 0.50 -8.16
N ASP A 11 -10.26 0.73 -9.20
CA ASP A 11 -9.93 -0.30 -10.18
C ASP A 11 -8.73 -1.14 -9.75
N GLU A 12 -8.68 -2.36 -10.26
CA GLU A 12 -7.52 -3.23 -10.07
C GLU A 12 -6.33 -2.66 -10.84
N ASN A 13 -5.12 -2.89 -10.32
CA ASN A 13 -3.86 -2.44 -10.94
C ASN A 13 -3.73 -0.91 -11.13
N GLU A 14 -4.54 -0.12 -10.44
CA GLU A 14 -4.37 1.33 -10.32
C GLU A 14 -3.49 1.67 -9.11
N ASP A 15 -2.59 2.65 -9.28
CA ASP A 15 -1.77 3.19 -8.20
C ASP A 15 -2.63 4.03 -7.25
N ILE A 16 -2.79 3.55 -6.02
CA ILE A 16 -3.60 4.21 -4.99
C ILE A 16 -2.79 4.51 -3.74
N ASN A 17 -3.25 5.50 -2.98
CA ASN A 17 -2.83 5.69 -1.59
C ASN A 17 -3.81 4.99 -0.64
N ILE A 18 -3.28 4.29 0.36
CA ILE A 18 -4.07 3.67 1.43
C ILE A 18 -3.85 4.47 2.71
N LYS A 19 -4.90 4.67 3.51
CA LYS A 19 -4.79 5.33 4.82
C LYS A 19 -5.77 4.77 5.84
N PHE A 20 -5.40 4.83 7.12
CA PHE A 20 -6.37 4.60 8.20
C PHE A 20 -7.28 5.82 8.39
N ALA A 21 -8.59 5.59 8.45
CA ALA A 21 -9.59 6.64 8.61
C ALA A 21 -9.76 7.14 10.06
N ALA A 22 -9.20 6.42 11.04
CA ALA A 22 -9.36 6.74 12.45
C ALA A 22 -8.54 7.98 12.85
N ARG A 23 -9.25 9.09 13.07
CA ARG A 23 -8.68 10.41 13.44
C ARG A 23 -7.83 10.37 14.71
N ARG A 24 -8.14 9.46 15.64
CA ARG A 24 -7.41 9.31 16.91
C ARG A 24 -5.92 9.02 16.72
N TYR A 25 -5.54 8.34 15.64
CA TYR A 25 -4.12 8.04 15.37
C TYR A 25 -3.35 9.28 14.94
N VAL A 26 -3.99 10.22 14.24
CA VAL A 26 -3.38 11.50 13.86
C VAL A 26 -3.06 12.33 15.11
N SER A 27 -3.97 12.38 16.09
CA SER A 27 -3.79 13.18 17.30
C SER A 27 -2.77 12.62 18.29
N ILE A 28 -2.58 11.30 18.33
CA ILE A 28 -1.65 10.67 19.29
C ILE A 28 -0.23 10.66 18.74
N CYS A 29 -0.06 10.28 17.48
CA CYS A 29 1.26 10.06 16.90
C CYS A 29 1.79 11.26 16.11
N ASN A 30 0.96 12.27 15.84
CA ASN A 30 1.30 13.45 15.02
C ASN A 30 1.94 13.10 13.66
N VAL A 31 1.59 11.94 13.10
CA VAL A 31 2.04 11.48 11.79
C VAL A 31 0.85 11.22 10.87
N SER A 32 1.09 11.35 9.57
CA SER A 32 0.12 10.98 8.53
C SER A 32 -0.30 9.51 8.68
N THR A 33 -1.59 9.20 8.54
CA THR A 33 -2.08 7.82 8.55
C THR A 33 -1.99 7.13 7.18
N VAL A 34 -1.42 7.82 6.19
CA VAL A 34 -1.16 7.26 4.85
C VAL A 34 -0.05 6.22 4.96
N TRP A 35 -0.25 5.10 4.30
CA TRP A 35 0.71 4.01 4.26
C TRP A 35 1.93 4.37 3.40
N LYS A 36 3.09 3.88 3.79
CA LYS A 36 4.33 3.90 3.01
C LYS A 36 5.13 2.61 3.23
N ILE A 37 6.04 2.32 2.30
CA ILE A 37 7.10 1.32 2.51
C ILE A 37 8.33 1.99 3.12
N GLU A 38 8.82 1.42 4.22
CA GLU A 38 10.07 1.78 4.89
C GLU A 38 10.77 0.48 5.28
N ASP A 39 12.01 0.29 4.83
CA ASP A 39 12.79 -0.94 5.03
C ASP A 39 12.05 -2.24 4.68
N GLY A 40 11.22 -2.18 3.63
CA GLY A 40 10.42 -3.31 3.14
C GLY A 40 9.17 -3.61 3.98
N ILE A 41 8.88 -2.83 5.01
CA ILE A 41 7.71 -2.96 5.89
C ILE A 41 6.69 -1.86 5.55
N VAL A 42 5.41 -2.21 5.59
CA VAL A 42 4.33 -1.23 5.50
C VAL A 42 4.18 -0.52 6.84
N THR A 43 4.36 0.80 6.83
CA THR A 43 4.19 1.68 7.98
C THR A 43 3.31 2.87 7.60
N THR A 44 3.04 3.77 8.55
CA THR A 44 2.35 5.04 8.32
C THR A 44 3.34 6.20 8.16
N GLY A 45 2.85 7.41 7.88
CA GLY A 45 3.68 8.60 7.63
C GLY A 45 3.93 8.90 6.16
N GLY A 46 3.18 8.25 5.26
CA GLY A 46 3.25 8.49 3.81
C GLY A 46 2.66 9.84 3.39
N ILE A 47 2.93 10.22 2.14
CA ILE A 47 2.45 11.45 1.50
C ILE A 47 1.44 11.07 0.41
N LYS A 48 0.29 11.77 0.37
CA LYS A 48 -0.74 11.56 -0.67
C LYS A 48 -0.25 12.13 -2.01
N GLY A 49 -0.50 11.41 -3.12
CA GLY A 49 -0.22 11.89 -4.47
C GLY A 49 1.21 11.65 -4.96
N GLY A 50 1.89 10.63 -4.45
CA GLY A 50 3.31 10.34 -4.68
C GLY A 50 3.74 10.00 -6.11
N SER A 51 3.61 10.93 -7.04
CA SER A 51 4.41 10.99 -8.28
C SER A 51 5.25 12.28 -8.40
N GLU A 52 4.98 13.31 -7.60
CA GLU A 52 5.83 14.50 -7.54
C GLU A 52 7.00 14.25 -6.58
N ASN A 53 8.23 14.36 -7.08
CA ASN A 53 9.52 14.15 -6.39
C ASN A 53 10.05 12.71 -6.27
N GLY A 54 9.50 11.75 -7.04
CA GLY A 54 10.22 10.49 -7.29
C GLY A 54 10.25 9.47 -6.14
N THR A 55 9.34 9.59 -5.19
CA THR A 55 9.25 8.63 -4.07
C THR A 55 7.92 7.90 -4.11
N SER A 56 7.87 6.83 -4.89
CA SER A 56 6.71 5.94 -5.09
C SER A 56 6.40 5.04 -3.88
N THR A 57 6.95 5.34 -2.69
CA THR A 57 6.84 4.49 -1.49
C THR A 57 5.44 4.42 -0.89
N SER A 58 4.56 5.37 -1.23
CA SER A 58 3.18 5.44 -0.74
C SER A 58 2.14 4.96 -1.77
N LEU A 59 2.59 4.46 -2.93
CA LEU A 59 1.72 3.94 -3.98
C LEU A 59 1.65 2.42 -3.90
N PHE A 60 0.41 1.92 -3.88
CA PHE A 60 0.07 0.52 -3.80
C PHE A 60 -0.90 0.18 -4.91
N THR A 61 -0.94 -1.09 -5.32
CA THR A 61 -1.98 -1.58 -6.22
C THR A 61 -2.80 -2.69 -5.56
N ILE A 62 -4.08 -2.76 -5.90
CA ILE A 62 -4.95 -3.87 -5.55
C ILE A 62 -4.99 -4.80 -6.77
N GLN A 63 -4.71 -6.08 -6.56
CA GLN A 63 -4.71 -7.09 -7.61
C GLN A 63 -5.77 -8.14 -7.28
N LYS A 64 -6.52 -8.61 -8.27
CA LYS A 64 -7.31 -9.83 -8.10
C LYS A 64 -6.37 -11.01 -7.85
N TYR A 65 -6.72 -11.84 -6.87
CA TYR A 65 -5.94 -13.01 -6.52
C TYR A 65 -6.89 -14.15 -6.16
N GLU A 66 -7.07 -15.07 -7.12
CA GLU A 66 -8.02 -16.18 -7.04
C GLU A 66 -9.47 -15.70 -6.76
N ASP A 67 -10.01 -16.05 -5.60
CA ASP A 67 -11.34 -15.72 -5.09
C ASP A 67 -11.38 -14.41 -4.27
N ALA A 68 -10.23 -13.75 -4.11
CA ALA A 68 -10.06 -12.58 -3.26
C ALA A 68 -9.17 -11.52 -3.93
N TYR A 69 -8.59 -10.63 -3.12
CA TYR A 69 -7.65 -9.61 -3.57
C TYR A 69 -6.31 -9.75 -2.86
N ALA A 70 -5.28 -9.13 -3.42
CA ALA A 70 -3.97 -8.98 -2.83
C ALA A 70 -3.48 -7.53 -2.99
N LEU A 71 -2.63 -7.08 -2.07
CA LEU A 71 -1.91 -5.82 -2.21
C LEU A 71 -0.56 -6.08 -2.84
N GLN A 72 -0.14 -5.20 -3.74
CA GLN A 72 1.18 -5.22 -4.35
C GLN A 72 1.85 -3.86 -4.19
N TYR A 73 3.15 -3.89 -3.92
CA TYR A 73 4.03 -2.74 -4.01
C TYR A 73 4.96 -2.96 -5.19
N CYS A 74 4.99 -1.99 -6.10
CA CYS A 74 5.76 -2.11 -7.32
C CYS A 74 6.15 -0.72 -7.86
N PRO A 75 7.11 -0.06 -7.19
CA PRO A 75 7.47 1.31 -7.51
C PRO A 75 8.04 1.39 -8.92
N ARG A 76 7.59 2.39 -9.69
CA ARG A 76 8.29 2.79 -10.92
C ARG A 76 9.56 3.55 -10.54
N ALA A 77 10.63 3.31 -11.27
CA ALA A 77 11.86 4.09 -11.14
C ALA A 77 11.59 5.57 -11.48
N THR A 78 12.13 6.48 -10.69
CA THR A 78 11.98 7.93 -10.86
C THR A 78 12.47 8.40 -12.23
N GLY A 79 11.66 9.22 -12.91
CA GLY A 79 12.04 9.84 -14.19
C GLY A 79 11.93 8.94 -15.42
N CYS A 80 11.33 7.76 -15.29
CA CYS A 80 11.25 6.79 -16.37
C CYS A 80 9.87 6.81 -17.07
N SER A 81 9.88 7.02 -18.39
CA SER A 81 8.68 7.26 -19.20
C SER A 81 8.25 6.09 -20.11
N PHE A 82 9.09 5.06 -20.27
CA PHE A 82 8.84 3.99 -21.26
C PHE A 82 8.92 2.57 -20.69
N ILE A 83 10.10 2.11 -20.26
CA ILE A 83 10.31 0.75 -19.71
C ILE A 83 11.23 0.87 -18.51
N CYS A 84 10.67 0.67 -17.32
CA CYS A 84 11.42 0.82 -16.06
C CYS A 84 11.56 -0.54 -15.38
N PRO A 85 12.76 -0.93 -14.92
CA PRO A 85 12.87 -2.07 -14.03
C PRO A 85 12.12 -1.75 -12.74
N ARG A 86 11.25 -2.66 -12.32
CA ARG A 86 10.53 -2.56 -11.05
C ARG A 86 11.47 -3.00 -9.95
N LEU A 87 12.08 -2.04 -9.24
CA LEU A 87 13.21 -2.28 -8.32
C LEU A 87 12.86 -3.18 -7.13
N LEU A 88 11.63 -3.10 -6.64
CA LEU A 88 11.12 -3.85 -5.48
C LEU A 88 9.66 -4.24 -5.73
N CYS A 89 9.43 -5.05 -6.78
CA CYS A 89 8.08 -5.51 -7.11
C CYS A 89 7.73 -6.79 -6.35
N GLY A 90 6.66 -6.74 -5.58
CA GLY A 90 6.15 -7.94 -4.95
C GLY A 90 4.82 -7.74 -4.26
N TYR A 91 4.17 -8.87 -3.99
CA TYR A 91 3.00 -8.87 -3.13
C TYR A 91 3.37 -8.51 -1.70
N ILE A 92 2.40 -7.91 -1.02
CA ILE A 92 2.46 -7.64 0.40
C ILE A 92 1.93 -8.88 1.12
N GLY A 93 2.72 -9.36 2.06
CA GLY A 93 2.38 -10.50 2.90
C GLY A 93 2.65 -10.22 4.37
N ILE A 94 2.52 -11.26 5.17
CA ILE A 94 2.71 -11.19 6.62
C ILE A 94 4.18 -11.44 6.98
N LEU A 95 4.73 -10.56 7.80
CA LEU A 95 5.98 -10.71 8.52
C LEU A 95 5.68 -10.85 10.02
N PRO A 96 5.90 -12.03 10.63
CA PRO A 96 5.79 -12.19 12.09
C PRO A 96 6.82 -11.32 12.81
N ALA A 97 6.39 -10.65 13.89
CA ALA A 97 7.27 -9.93 14.80
C ALA A 97 7.45 -10.71 16.11
N GLU A 98 8.58 -10.53 16.78
CA GLU A 98 8.90 -11.24 18.03
C GLU A 98 7.89 -10.98 19.15
N ASN A 99 7.26 -9.80 19.16
CA ASN A 99 6.23 -9.42 20.12
C ASN A 99 4.84 -10.05 19.84
N GLY A 100 4.75 -10.99 18.90
CA GLY A 100 3.50 -11.63 18.49
C GLY A 100 2.65 -10.81 17.50
N SER A 101 3.09 -9.60 17.15
CA SER A 101 2.43 -8.79 16.13
C SER A 101 2.67 -9.36 14.73
N ARG A 102 1.78 -9.02 13.80
CA ARG A 102 1.89 -9.39 12.39
C ARG A 102 2.04 -8.12 11.58
N HIS A 103 3.24 -7.90 11.03
CA HIS A 103 3.52 -6.76 10.19
C HIS A 103 3.18 -7.10 8.74
N LEU A 104 2.84 -6.09 7.94
CA LEU A 104 2.74 -6.21 6.49
C LEU A 104 4.10 -5.86 5.87
N ALA A 105 4.57 -6.66 4.93
CA ALA A 105 5.87 -6.46 4.29
C ALA A 105 5.86 -6.89 2.81
N VAL A 106 6.71 -6.27 2.01
CA VAL A 106 6.88 -6.59 0.58
C VAL A 106 7.70 -7.87 0.39
N ASN A 107 7.57 -8.50 -0.78
CA ASN A 107 8.28 -9.73 -1.15
C ASN A 107 8.05 -10.89 -0.16
N ARG A 108 6.83 -10.99 0.35
CA ARG A 108 6.36 -12.08 1.21
C ARG A 108 5.33 -12.94 0.46
N PRO A 109 5.02 -14.15 0.95
CA PRO A 109 3.89 -14.91 0.43
C PRO A 109 2.62 -14.07 0.43
N VAL A 110 1.84 -14.17 -0.64
CA VAL A 110 0.66 -13.32 -0.86
C VAL A 110 -0.30 -13.44 0.31
N PHE A 111 -0.66 -12.32 0.92
CA PHE A 111 -1.72 -12.29 1.93
C PHE A 111 -3.05 -11.92 1.26
N LYS A 112 -3.94 -12.92 1.14
CA LYS A 112 -5.29 -12.72 0.60
C LYS A 112 -6.11 -11.81 1.52
N ILE A 113 -6.76 -10.82 0.92
CA ILE A 113 -7.62 -9.87 1.62
C ILE A 113 -8.98 -9.75 0.93
N VAL A 114 -9.98 -9.38 1.74
CA VAL A 114 -11.31 -8.99 1.28
C VAL A 114 -11.65 -7.61 1.84
N PHE A 115 -12.35 -6.81 1.05
CA PHE A 115 -12.76 -5.47 1.47
C PHE A 115 -14.18 -5.52 2.00
N ARG A 116 -14.35 -5.21 3.29
CA ARG A 116 -15.66 -5.08 3.93
C ARG A 116 -15.91 -3.60 4.19
N LYS A 117 -17.06 -3.10 3.71
CA LYS A 117 -17.52 -1.74 4.06
C LYS A 117 -17.72 -1.67 5.59
N ALA A 118 -17.08 -0.69 6.22
CA ALA A 118 -17.20 -0.43 7.66
C ALA A 118 -18.61 0.00 8.05
#